data_AF-A0A494XMN4-F1
#
_entry.id   AF-A0A494XMN4-F1
#
_cell.length_a   1.000
_cell.length_b   1.000
_cell.length_c   1.000
_cell.angle_alpha   90.00
_cell.angle_beta   90.00
_cell.angle_gamma   90.00
#
_symmetry.space_group_name_H-M   'P 1'
#
loop_
_entity.id
_entity.type
_entity.pdbx_description
1 polymer ?
#
loop_
_entity_poly.entity_id
_entity_poly.type
_entity_poly.pdbx_seq_one_letter_code
_entity_poly.pdbx_strand_id
1 'polypeptide(L)'
;MDIQSQLDELAQRVSDLSSDGKPADASPPPSTPPTLELARPQQNVITMTIGGQTIALGPHDVSALIDQLAQVRATMTPEVPHQVAPGKTFAATQDPIIASQSGPNGTKLMMLRHTGFGWVPFTCSPQWLVEMLAILSRK
;
A
#
# COMPACT_ATOMS: atom_id res chain seq x y z
N MET A 1 -69.51 -16.09 -26.28
CA MET A 1 -68.05 -16.17 -26.15
C MET A 1 -67.76 -15.72 -24.73
N ASP A 2 -67.48 -16.70 -23.86
CA ASP A 2 -67.63 -16.57 -22.41
C ASP A 2 -66.34 -16.02 -21.78
N ILE A 3 -66.45 -14.90 -21.07
CA ILE A 3 -65.32 -14.14 -20.52
C ILE A 3 -64.54 -14.97 -19.50
N GLN A 4 -65.20 -15.92 -18.80
CA GLN A 4 -64.56 -16.80 -17.85
C GLN A 4 -63.54 -17.75 -18.50
N SER A 5 -63.84 -18.25 -19.70
CA SER A 5 -62.90 -19.11 -20.44
C SER A 5 -61.63 -18.36 -20.86
N GLN A 6 -61.72 -17.06 -21.13
CA GLN A 6 -60.55 -16.24 -21.47
C GLN A 6 -59.70 -15.92 -20.24
N LEU A 7 -60.32 -15.80 -19.06
CA LEU A 7 -59.60 -15.57 -17.80
C LEU A 7 -58.80 -16.81 -17.37
N ASP A 8 -59.35 -18.01 -17.55
CA ASP A 8 -58.63 -19.25 -17.25
C ASP A 8 -57.46 -19.49 -18.20
N GLU A 9 -57.61 -19.17 -19.50
CA GLU A 9 -56.51 -19.29 -20.47
C GLU A 9 -55.39 -18.27 -20.20
N LEU A 10 -55.74 -17.07 -19.75
CA LEU A 10 -54.76 -16.06 -19.30
C LEU A 10 -54.06 -16.50 -18.01
N ALA A 11 -54.79 -17.08 -17.06
CA ALA A 11 -54.20 -17.60 -15.82
C ALA A 11 -53.20 -18.74 -16.10
N GLN A 12 -53.54 -19.64 -17.03
CA GLN A 12 -52.65 -20.74 -17.43
C GLN A 12 -51.40 -20.23 -18.15
N ARG A 13 -51.54 -19.24 -19.06
CA ARG A 13 -50.39 -18.61 -19.73
C ARG A 13 -49.48 -17.86 -18.75
N VAL A 14 -50.04 -17.19 -17.74
CA VAL A 14 -49.23 -16.52 -16.70
C VAL A 14 -48.45 -17.53 -15.85
N SER A 15 -49.03 -18.71 -15.60
CA SER A 15 -48.34 -19.79 -14.88
C SER A 15 -47.19 -20.40 -15.70
N ASP A 16 -47.34 -20.53 -17.02
CA ASP A 16 -46.27 -21.04 -17.91
C ASP A 16 -45.16 -20.01 -18.16
N LEU A 17 -45.46 -18.69 -18.13
CA LEU A 17 -44.44 -17.64 -18.17
C LEU A 17 -43.62 -17.52 -16.87
N SER A 18 -44.01 -18.22 -15.79
CA SER A 18 -43.32 -18.18 -14.50
C SER A 18 -42.31 -19.32 -14.30
N SER A 19 -42.12 -20.17 -15.31
CA SER A 19 -41.18 -21.30 -15.28
C SER A 19 -40.03 -21.11 -16.28
N ASP A 20 -39.29 -20.02 -16.16
CA ASP A 20 -37.97 -19.93 -16.80
C ASP A 20 -36.98 -19.21 -15.88
N GLY A 21 -35.87 -19.89 -15.61
CA GLY A 21 -34.69 -19.32 -14.97
C GLY A 21 -34.80 -19.00 -13.48
N LYS A 22 -34.58 -20.02 -12.63
CA LYS A 22 -33.87 -19.81 -11.35
C LYS A 22 -32.68 -18.88 -11.65
N PRO A 23 -32.54 -17.70 -11.03
CA PRO A 23 -31.24 -17.06 -11.01
C PRO A 23 -30.35 -18.02 -10.24
N ALA A 24 -29.52 -18.76 -10.98
CA ALA A 24 -28.34 -19.35 -10.41
C ALA A 24 -27.65 -18.18 -9.72
N ASP A 25 -27.59 -18.28 -8.39
CA ASP A 25 -26.70 -17.53 -7.53
C ASP A 25 -25.27 -17.88 -7.96
N ALA A 26 -24.88 -17.43 -9.14
CA ALA A 26 -23.52 -17.33 -9.58
C ALA A 26 -23.03 -16.03 -8.96
N SER A 27 -22.77 -16.09 -7.65
CA SER A 27 -21.74 -15.25 -7.06
C SER A 27 -20.56 -15.27 -8.05
N PRO A 28 -20.11 -14.11 -8.58
CA PRO A 28 -18.94 -14.10 -9.45
C PRO A 28 -17.80 -14.85 -8.75
N PRO A 29 -16.99 -15.62 -9.49
CA PRO A 29 -15.89 -16.35 -8.89
C PRO A 29 -15.09 -15.40 -8.01
N PRO A 30 -14.56 -15.84 -6.85
CA PRO A 30 -13.81 -14.97 -5.96
C PRO A 30 -12.75 -14.27 -6.80
N SER A 31 -12.93 -12.97 -7.01
CA SER A 31 -12.01 -12.15 -7.77
C SER A 31 -10.68 -12.23 -7.03
N THR A 32 -9.72 -12.95 -7.62
CA THR A 32 -8.36 -13.02 -7.07
C THR A 32 -7.92 -11.60 -6.77
N PRO A 33 -7.47 -11.29 -5.54
CA PRO A 33 -7.08 -9.93 -5.20
C PRO A 33 -6.02 -9.48 -6.19
N PRO A 34 -6.08 -8.22 -6.68
CA PRO A 34 -5.12 -7.73 -7.63
C PRO A 34 -3.70 -7.85 -7.05
N THR A 35 -2.84 -8.59 -7.73
CA THR A 35 -1.43 -8.72 -7.37
C THR A 35 -0.68 -7.45 -7.78
N LEU A 36 0.17 -6.94 -6.90
CA LEU A 36 1.15 -5.91 -7.21
C LEU A 36 2.39 -6.58 -7.80
N GLU A 37 2.74 -6.25 -9.04
CA GLU A 37 3.96 -6.72 -9.69
C GLU A 37 4.89 -5.54 -9.98
N LEU A 38 6.18 -5.72 -9.71
CA LEU A 38 7.22 -4.74 -10.01
C LEU A 38 8.25 -5.37 -10.95
N ALA A 39 8.55 -4.68 -12.04
CA ALA A 39 9.65 -5.03 -12.93
C ALA A 39 10.54 -3.81 -13.20
N ARG A 40 11.80 -4.07 -13.53
CA ARG A 40 12.80 -3.02 -13.80
C ARG A 40 13.37 -3.21 -15.21
N PRO A 41 12.64 -2.77 -16.26
CA PRO A 41 13.07 -2.98 -17.64
C PRO A 41 14.32 -2.16 -18.01
N GLN A 42 14.55 -1.04 -17.31
CA GLN A 42 15.70 -0.15 -17.52
C GLN A 42 16.19 0.37 -16.17
N GLN A 43 17.43 0.88 -16.14
CA GLN A 43 18.05 1.36 -14.90
C GLN A 43 17.19 2.38 -14.13
N ASN A 44 16.60 3.34 -14.84
CA ASN A 44 15.86 4.47 -14.27
C ASN A 44 14.33 4.36 -14.44
N VAL A 45 13.83 3.21 -14.84
CA VAL A 45 12.39 2.99 -15.06
C VAL A 45 11.98 1.71 -14.35
N ILE A 46 10.94 1.80 -13.53
CA ILE A 46 10.23 0.63 -13.01
C ILE A 46 8.82 0.57 -13.62
N THR A 47 8.30 -0.62 -13.82
CA THR A 47 6.90 -0.83 -14.19
C THR A 47 6.17 -1.42 -12.99
N MET A 48 5.04 -0.82 -12.64
CA MET A 48 4.15 -1.28 -11.59
C MET A 48 2.84 -1.76 -12.22
N THR A 49 2.48 -3.01 -11.96
CA THR A 49 1.23 -3.62 -12.45
C THR A 49 0.30 -3.90 -11.28
N ILE A 50 -0.95 -3.42 -11.36
CA ILE A 50 -2.01 -3.71 -10.38
C ILE A 50 -3.30 -3.99 -11.15
N GLY A 51 -3.89 -5.18 -10.96
CA GLY A 51 -5.18 -5.52 -11.61
C GLY A 51 -5.12 -5.48 -13.14
N GLY A 52 -3.98 -5.85 -13.74
CA GLY A 52 -3.77 -5.83 -15.19
C GLY A 52 -3.47 -4.45 -15.80
N GLN A 53 -3.44 -3.39 -14.98
CA GLN A 53 -3.01 -2.06 -15.42
C GLN A 53 -1.53 -1.87 -15.11
N THR A 54 -0.74 -1.55 -16.14
CA THR A 54 0.71 -1.34 -16.01
C THR A 54 1.06 0.13 -16.19
N ILE A 55 1.79 0.69 -15.24
CA ILE A 55 2.29 2.07 -15.28
C ILE A 55 3.81 2.06 -15.23
N ALA A 56 4.45 2.82 -16.11
CA ALA A 56 5.89 3.09 -16.05
C ALA A 56 6.15 4.30 -15.14
N LEU A 57 7.09 4.15 -14.20
CA LEU A 57 7.45 5.17 -13.22
C LEU A 57 8.93 5.51 -13.39
N GLY A 58 9.22 6.80 -13.57
CA GLY A 58 10.58 7.35 -13.54
C GLY A 58 11.05 7.69 -12.12
N PRO A 59 12.27 8.20 -11.95
CA PRO A 59 12.83 8.47 -10.61
C PRO A 59 12.02 9.47 -9.79
N HIS A 60 11.44 10.50 -10.42
CA HIS A 60 10.59 11.48 -9.74
C HIS A 60 9.28 10.86 -9.27
N ASP A 61 8.64 10.03 -10.11
CA ASP A 61 7.39 9.34 -9.76
C ASP A 61 7.61 8.35 -8.61
N VAL A 62 8.73 7.61 -8.65
CA VAL A 62 9.13 6.70 -7.58
C VAL A 62 9.38 7.45 -6.27
N SER A 63 10.02 8.62 -6.32
CA SER A 63 10.25 9.44 -5.13
C SER A 63 8.92 9.87 -4.49
N ALA A 64 8.00 10.41 -5.30
CA ALA A 64 6.68 10.83 -4.83
C ALA A 64 5.87 9.64 -4.27
N LEU A 65 5.97 8.47 -4.90
CA LEU A 65 5.30 7.26 -4.43
C LEU A 65 5.86 6.80 -3.07
N ILE A 66 7.17 6.80 -2.89
CA ILE A 66 7.81 6.45 -1.62
C ILE A 66 7.34 7.37 -0.50
N ASP A 67 7.30 8.68 -0.73
CA ASP A 67 6.88 9.66 0.29
C ASP A 67 5.41 9.43 0.71
N GLN A 68 4.53 9.24 -0.26
CA GLN A 68 3.12 8.95 0.00
C GLN A 68 2.94 7.62 0.73
N LEU A 69 3.63 6.56 0.28
CA LEU A 69 3.57 5.25 0.92
C LEU A 69 4.14 5.29 2.34
N ALA A 70 5.22 6.03 2.60
CA ALA A 70 5.78 6.18 3.93
C ALA A 70 4.78 6.85 4.89
N GLN A 71 4.13 7.92 4.44
CA GLN A 71 3.13 8.63 5.21
C GLN A 71 1.93 7.74 5.55
N VAL A 72 1.39 7.02 4.56
CA VAL A 72 0.27 6.10 4.78
C VAL A 72 0.70 4.92 5.66
N ARG A 73 1.89 4.35 5.40
CA ARG A 73 2.41 3.20 6.15
C ARG A 73 2.57 3.50 7.63
N ALA A 74 2.92 4.73 8.00
CA ALA A 74 3.10 5.14 9.39
C ALA A 74 1.84 4.97 10.25
N THR A 75 0.65 4.95 9.64
CA THR A 75 -0.63 4.81 10.35
C THR A 75 -1.30 3.46 10.15
N MET A 76 -0.71 2.55 9.36
CA MET A 76 -1.31 1.24 9.06
C MET A 76 -1.02 0.21 10.14
N THR A 77 -1.98 -0.68 10.35
CA THR A 77 -1.84 -1.88 11.17
C THR A 77 -1.64 -3.13 10.29
N PRO A 78 -0.81 -4.10 10.72
CA PRO A 78 0.07 -4.05 11.90
C PRO A 78 1.20 -3.03 11.78
N GLU A 79 1.73 -2.57 12.92
CA GLU A 79 2.89 -1.68 12.95
C GLU A 79 4.10 -2.30 12.23
N VAL A 80 5.02 -1.47 11.77
CA VAL A 80 6.30 -1.95 11.23
C VAL A 80 7.02 -2.73 12.34
N PRO A 81 7.47 -3.98 12.08
CA PRO A 81 8.20 -4.75 13.09
C PRO A 81 9.39 -3.97 13.65
N HIS A 82 9.49 -3.87 14.98
CA HIS A 82 10.60 -3.18 15.65
C HIS A 82 11.95 -3.89 15.46
N GLN A 83 11.93 -5.20 15.20
CA GLN A 83 13.14 -5.99 15.00
C GLN A 83 13.50 -6.08 13.52
N VAL A 84 14.79 -5.96 13.24
CA VAL A 84 15.35 -6.24 11.92
C VAL A 84 15.28 -7.75 11.66
N ALA A 85 14.62 -8.14 10.57
CA ALA A 85 14.58 -9.52 10.14
C ALA A 85 16.01 -10.06 9.85
N PRO A 86 16.36 -11.27 10.31
CA PRO A 86 17.65 -11.89 10.00
C PRO A 86 17.91 -11.99 8.49
N GLY A 87 19.15 -11.72 8.06
CA GLY A 87 19.55 -11.82 6.65
C GLY A 87 19.03 -10.72 5.72
N LYS A 88 18.33 -9.71 6.26
CA LYS A 88 17.85 -8.58 5.48
C LYS A 88 19.02 -7.72 4.97
N THR A 89 19.04 -7.46 3.67
CA THR A 89 19.96 -6.49 3.05
C THR A 89 19.38 -5.08 3.11
N PHE A 90 20.25 -4.09 3.21
CA PHE A 90 19.86 -2.67 3.29
C PHE A 90 20.61 -1.88 2.24
N ALA A 91 19.92 -0.94 1.59
CA ALA A 91 20.56 0.08 0.78
C ALA A 91 21.16 1.17 1.69
N ALA A 92 22.21 0.84 2.43
CA ALA A 92 22.81 1.74 3.40
C ALA A 92 23.40 2.99 2.71
N THR A 93 23.24 4.14 3.35
CA THR A 93 23.94 5.37 2.95
C THR A 93 25.17 5.52 3.82
N GLN A 94 26.35 5.52 3.19
CA GLN A 94 27.60 5.83 3.88
C GLN A 94 27.70 7.34 4.12
N ASP A 95 28.11 7.73 5.34
CA ASP A 95 28.34 9.11 5.77
C ASP A 95 27.18 10.06 5.38
N PRO A 96 25.94 9.80 5.88
CA PRO A 96 24.77 10.57 5.47
C PRO A 96 24.88 12.03 5.88
N ILE A 97 24.42 12.93 4.99
CA ILE A 97 24.25 14.34 5.34
C ILE A 97 23.19 14.45 6.43
N ILE A 98 23.51 15.19 7.48
CA ILE A 98 22.63 15.46 8.61
C ILE A 98 22.15 16.91 8.60
N ALA A 99 20.86 17.11 8.84
CA ALA A 99 20.26 18.39 9.15
C ALA A 99 19.50 18.29 10.48
N SER A 100 19.46 19.37 11.27
CA SER A 100 18.70 19.37 12.52
C SER A 100 17.98 20.68 12.75
N GLN A 101 16.84 20.60 13.42
CA GLN A 101 16.06 21.75 13.87
C GLN A 101 15.72 21.59 15.35
N SER A 102 15.74 22.68 16.09
CA SER A 102 15.35 22.68 17.50
C SER A 102 13.82 22.65 17.62
N GLY A 103 13.32 21.71 18.42
CA GLY A 103 11.91 21.62 18.79
C GLY A 103 11.65 22.06 20.24
N PRO A 104 10.39 22.01 20.67
CA PRO A 104 10.00 22.29 22.05
C PRO A 104 10.68 21.34 23.05
N ASN A 105 10.84 21.79 24.30
CA ASN A 105 11.37 20.98 25.41
C ASN A 105 12.75 20.34 25.15
N GLY A 106 13.55 20.96 24.29
CA GLY A 106 14.90 20.47 23.95
C GLY A 106 14.93 19.28 22.99
N THR A 107 13.78 18.81 22.50
CA THR A 107 13.71 17.80 21.44
C THR A 107 14.36 18.33 20.16
N LYS A 108 15.00 17.46 19.40
CA LYS A 108 15.57 17.78 18.09
C LYS A 108 14.78 17.04 17.00
N LEU A 109 14.40 17.76 15.96
CA LEU A 109 14.04 17.15 14.69
C LEU A 109 15.35 16.94 13.92
N MET A 110 15.80 15.70 13.84
CA MET A 110 16.98 15.29 13.08
C MET A 110 16.53 14.72 11.75
N MET A 111 17.18 15.10 10.65
CA MET A 111 16.93 14.53 9.32
C MET A 111 18.23 13.97 8.78
N LEU A 112 18.18 12.74 8.27
CA LEU A 112 19.31 12.07 7.63
C LEU A 112 18.99 11.85 6.16
N ARG A 113 19.93 12.19 5.27
CA ARG A 113 19.77 11.93 3.83
C ARG A 113 20.06 10.45 3.54
N HIS A 114 19.06 9.73 3.05
CA HIS A 114 19.15 8.33 2.62
C HIS A 114 19.05 8.20 1.09
N THR A 115 20.04 7.59 0.42
CA THR A 115 20.14 7.51 -1.05
C THR A 115 18.86 7.09 -1.76
N GLY A 116 18.10 6.14 -1.19
CA GLY A 116 16.83 5.67 -1.75
C GLY A 116 15.55 6.34 -1.21
N PHE A 117 15.58 6.98 -0.03
CA PHE A 117 14.36 7.47 0.64
C PHE A 117 14.29 9.00 0.75
N GLY A 118 15.27 9.73 0.20
CA GLY A 118 15.28 11.18 0.34
C GLY A 118 15.78 11.62 1.73
N TRP A 119 15.07 12.54 2.36
CA TRP A 119 15.33 13.01 3.73
C TRP A 119 14.42 12.28 4.70
N VAL A 120 15.01 11.56 5.66
CA VAL A 120 14.26 10.78 6.65
C VAL A 120 14.28 11.50 8.00
N PRO A 121 13.13 11.96 8.52
CA PRO A 121 13.05 12.67 9.79
C PRO A 121 12.94 11.73 10.99
N PHE A 122 13.57 12.12 12.10
CA PHE A 122 13.50 11.49 13.41
C PHE A 122 13.32 12.56 14.47
N THR A 123 12.43 12.33 15.43
CA THR A 123 12.34 13.16 16.64
C THR A 123 13.18 12.52 17.74
N CYS A 124 14.14 13.26 18.26
CA CYS A 124 15.13 12.77 19.20
C CYS A 124 15.04 13.57 20.50
N SER A 125 14.87 12.88 21.63
CA SER A 125 15.02 13.51 22.94
C SER A 125 16.51 13.71 23.27
N PRO A 126 16.86 14.65 24.17
CA PRO A 126 18.24 14.81 24.63
C PRO A 126 18.84 13.52 25.19
N GLN A 127 18.07 12.78 25.99
CA GLN A 127 18.50 11.52 26.59
C GLN A 127 18.81 10.45 25.52
N TRP A 128 17.96 10.34 24.50
CA TRP A 128 18.17 9.39 23.41
C TRP A 128 19.46 9.67 22.62
N LEU A 129 19.83 10.93 22.41
CA LEU A 129 21.07 11.30 21.72
C LEU A 129 22.32 10.86 22.49
N VAL A 130 22.30 10.98 23.82
CA VAL A 130 23.38 10.52 24.70
C VAL A 130 23.51 9.00 24.62
N GLU A 131 22.40 8.27 24.67
CA GLU A 131 22.37 6.82 24.54
C GLU A 131 22.85 6.35 23.16
N MET A 132 22.44 7.02 22.08
CA MET A 132 22.89 6.74 20.72
C MET A 132 24.41 6.85 20.61
N LEU A 133 25.00 7.96 21.10
CA LEU A 133 26.45 8.14 21.08
C LEU A 133 27.17 7.04 21.88
N ALA A 134 26.62 6.67 23.04
CA ALA A 134 27.18 5.62 23.88
C ALA A 134 27.12 4.23 23.21
N ILE A 135 26.10 3.93 22.40
CA ILE A 135 26.03 2.68 21.62
C ILE A 135 27.05 2.71 20.47
N LEU A 136 27.11 3.81 19.72
CA LEU A 136 27.97 3.94 18.53
C LEU A 136 29.46 4.04 18.85
N SER A 137 29.82 4.47 20.06
CA SER A 137 31.23 4.61 20.49
C SER A 137 31.79 3.38 21.18
N ARG A 138 30.97 2.35 21.46
CA ARG A 138 31.46 1.08 22.02
C ARG A 138 32.30 0.35 20.99
N LYS A 139 33.48 -0.11 21.41
CA LYS A 139 34.36 -0.98 20.63
C LYS A 139 33.90 -2.42 20.69
#